data_AF-A0A832DB09-F1
#
_entry.id   AF-A0A832DB09-F1
#
_cell.length_a   1.000
_cell.length_b   1.000
_cell.length_c   1.000
_cell.angle_alpha   90.00
_cell.angle_beta   90.00
_cell.angle_gamma   90.00
#
_symmetry.space_group_name_H-M   'P 1'
#
loop_
_entity.id
_entity.type
_entity.pdbx_description
1 polymer ?
#
loop_
_entity_poly.entity_id
_entity_poly.type
_entity_poly.pdbx_seq_one_letter_code
_entity_poly.pdbx_strand_id
1 'polypeptide(L)'
;EMARAVALGFAPEKALQLENDDYLLAVINLKEYTDKPNHLRRILGRIIGEGGRARHTIEQLAEVDMVVGDNYVAILGRLEDVEIAKRAVEMLIEGKKHSTVYRFIQGAKRR
;
A
#
# COMPACT_ATOMS: atom_id res chain seq x y z
N GLU A 1 -17.31 2.19 -4.31
CA GLU A 1 -15.91 1.73 -4.26
C GLU A 1 -15.26 1.40 -5.61
N MET A 2 -15.85 0.57 -6.49
CA MET A 2 -15.21 0.21 -7.78
C MET A 2 -14.78 1.43 -8.64
N ALA A 3 -15.68 2.39 -8.88
CA ALA A 3 -15.35 3.60 -9.66
C ALA A 3 -14.21 4.42 -9.03
N ARG A 4 -14.13 4.41 -7.69
CA ARG A 4 -13.06 5.08 -6.95
C ARG A 4 -11.73 4.36 -7.13
N ALA A 5 -11.70 3.03 -7.07
CA ALA A 5 -10.49 2.25 -7.33
C ALA A 5 -9.94 2.50 -8.75
N VAL A 6 -10.81 2.51 -9.76
CA VAL A 6 -10.39 2.82 -11.14
C VAL A 6 -9.83 4.24 -11.25
N ALA A 7 -10.49 5.23 -10.64
CA ALA A 7 -10.01 6.61 -10.64
C ALA A 7 -8.65 6.78 -9.92
N LEU A 8 -8.34 5.90 -8.96
CA LEU A 8 -7.05 5.88 -8.26
C LEU A 8 -5.94 5.18 -9.06
N GLY A 9 -6.25 4.55 -10.20
CA GLY A 9 -5.29 3.91 -11.09
C GLY A 9 -5.29 2.38 -11.07
N PHE A 10 -6.24 1.75 -10.38
CA PHE A 10 -6.41 0.29 -10.50
C PHE A 10 -7.01 -0.08 -11.85
N ALA A 11 -6.55 -1.20 -12.41
CA ALA A 11 -7.18 -1.78 -13.59
C ALA A 11 -8.64 -2.18 -13.27
N PRO A 12 -9.58 -2.03 -14.21
CA PRO A 12 -10.99 -2.37 -13.98
C PRO A 12 -11.20 -3.80 -13.45
N GLU A 13 -10.38 -4.75 -13.89
CA GLU A 13 -10.44 -6.16 -13.48
C GLU A 13 -10.10 -6.34 -11.99
N LYS A 14 -9.21 -5.51 -11.46
CA LYS A 14 -8.87 -5.48 -10.03
C LYS A 14 -9.96 -4.78 -9.23
N ALA A 15 -10.47 -3.66 -9.74
CA ALA A 15 -11.54 -2.92 -9.10
C ALA A 15 -12.83 -3.74 -8.94
N LEU A 16 -13.11 -4.67 -9.86
CA LEU A 16 -14.26 -5.58 -9.81
C LEU A 16 -14.24 -6.49 -8.57
N GLN A 17 -13.06 -6.78 -8.01
CA GLN A 17 -12.95 -7.60 -6.79
C GLN A 17 -13.68 -6.97 -5.58
N LEU A 18 -13.89 -5.64 -5.60
CA LEU A 18 -14.63 -4.91 -4.57
C LEU A 18 -16.15 -5.16 -4.58
N GLU A 19 -16.67 -5.93 -5.55
CA GLU A 19 -18.04 -6.45 -5.46
C GLU A 19 -18.18 -7.56 -4.42
N ASN A 20 -17.05 -8.17 -4.00
CA ASN A 20 -17.01 -9.10 -2.89
C ASN A 20 -16.79 -8.34 -1.57
N ASP A 21 -17.67 -8.56 -0.60
CA ASP A 21 -17.63 -7.92 0.73
C ASP A 21 -16.35 -8.26 1.54
N ASP A 22 -15.65 -9.34 1.20
CA ASP A 22 -14.36 -9.70 1.81
C ASP A 22 -13.21 -8.79 1.35
N TYR A 23 -13.41 -8.03 0.28
CA TYR A 23 -12.40 -7.15 -0.31
C TYR A 23 -12.62 -5.70 0.12
N LEU A 24 -11.49 -5.02 0.34
CA LEU A 24 -11.45 -3.65 0.81
C LEU A 24 -10.53 -2.80 -0.08
N LEU A 25 -10.94 -1.55 -0.30
CA LEU A 25 -10.09 -0.49 -0.82
C LEU A 25 -9.69 0.44 0.34
N ALA A 26 -8.41 0.46 0.69
CA ALA A 26 -7.84 1.43 1.62
C ALA A 26 -7.05 2.50 0.88
N VAL A 27 -7.13 3.74 1.36
CA VAL A 27 -6.36 4.87 0.81
C VAL A 27 -5.65 5.59 1.95
N ILE A 28 -4.33 5.61 1.90
CA ILE A 28 -3.47 6.34 2.82
C ILE A 28 -3.16 7.70 2.20
N ASN A 29 -3.58 8.78 2.86
CA ASN A 29 -3.26 10.14 2.44
C ASN A 29 -1.89 10.55 3.00
N LEU A 30 -0.87 10.65 2.16
CA LEU A 30 0.50 10.95 2.59
C LEU A 30 0.66 12.37 3.14
N LYS A 31 -0.24 13.29 2.81
CA LYS A 31 -0.22 14.67 3.34
C LYS A 31 -0.53 14.71 4.84
N GLU A 32 -1.26 13.74 5.37
CA GLU A 32 -1.54 13.64 6.81
C GLU A 32 -0.27 13.36 7.63
N TYR A 33 0.78 12.84 6.99
CA TYR A 33 2.06 12.56 7.64
C TYR A 33 3.09 13.67 7.41
N THR A 34 2.98 14.42 6.32
CA THR A 34 3.87 15.56 6.06
C THR A 34 3.35 16.51 4.98
N ASP A 35 3.47 17.81 5.25
CA ASP A 35 3.25 18.88 4.26
C ASP A 35 4.54 19.30 3.54
N LYS A 36 5.69 18.74 3.92
CA LYS A 36 7.00 19.15 3.39
C LYS A 36 7.30 18.37 2.09
N PRO A 37 7.49 19.04 0.93
CA PRO A 37 7.71 18.35 -0.35
C PRO A 37 8.92 17.40 -0.35
N ASN A 38 10.02 17.80 0.29
CA ASN A 38 11.22 16.97 0.38
C ASN A 38 10.99 15.70 1.23
N HIS A 39 10.17 15.79 2.28
CA HIS A 39 9.82 14.63 3.10
C HIS A 39 8.87 13.71 2.35
N LEU A 40 7.88 14.26 1.64
CA LEU A 40 6.95 13.48 0.81
C LEU A 40 7.70 12.69 -0.27
N ARG A 41 8.63 13.32 -1.00
CA ARG A 41 9.48 12.63 -1.99
C ARG A 41 10.28 11.49 -1.38
N ARG A 42 10.82 11.68 -0.17
CA ARG A 42 11.55 10.64 0.56
C ARG A 42 10.63 9.48 0.96
N ILE A 43 9.42 9.77 1.42
CA ILE A 43 8.41 8.77 1.76
C ILE A 43 8.04 7.95 0.52
N LEU A 44 7.69 8.63 -0.58
CA LEU A 44 7.38 7.97 -1.86
C LEU A 44 8.53 7.09 -2.34
N GLY A 45 9.77 7.58 -2.30
CA GLY A 45 10.95 6.81 -2.67
C GLY A 45 11.14 5.54 -1.82
N ARG A 46 10.74 5.55 -0.55
CA ARG A 46 10.78 4.35 0.31
C ARG A 46 9.66 3.38 -0.01
N ILE A 47 8.45 3.86 -0.26
CA ILE A 47 7.28 3.02 -0.58
C ILE A 47 7.47 2.36 -1.95
N ILE A 48 7.86 3.12 -2.96
CA ILE A 48 8.11 2.61 -4.31
C ILE A 48 9.36 1.72 -4.29
N GLY A 49 10.45 2.18 -3.66
CA GLY A 49 11.75 1.53 -3.74
C GLY A 49 12.38 1.66 -5.13
N GLU A 50 13.63 1.23 -5.27
CA GLU A 50 14.33 1.31 -6.54
C GLU A 50 13.63 0.46 -7.61
N GLY A 51 13.26 1.06 -8.74
CA GLY A 51 12.51 0.38 -9.81
C GLY A 51 11.14 -0.15 -9.38
N GLY A 52 10.58 0.33 -8.28
CA GLY A 52 9.32 -0.20 -7.74
C GLY A 52 9.48 -1.47 -6.89
N ARG A 53 10.70 -1.95 -6.64
CA ARG A 53 10.92 -3.26 -5.99
C ARG A 53 10.26 -3.38 -4.61
N ALA A 54 10.25 -2.30 -3.81
CA ALA A 54 9.67 -2.34 -2.47
C ALA A 54 8.14 -2.51 -2.52
N ARG A 55 7.45 -1.72 -3.36
CA ARG A 55 6.02 -1.85 -3.61
C ARG A 55 5.66 -3.27 -4.03
N HIS A 56 6.31 -3.79 -5.08
CA HIS A 56 6.06 -5.15 -5.56
C HIS A 56 6.32 -6.22 -4.48
N THR A 57 7.34 -6.03 -3.64
CA THR A 57 7.63 -6.97 -2.55
C THR A 57 6.51 -6.96 -1.51
N ILE A 58 5.98 -5.78 -1.15
CA ILE A 58 4.85 -5.67 -0.22
C ILE A 58 3.59 -6.30 -0.83
N GLU A 59 3.27 -6.00 -2.08
CA GLU A 59 2.14 -6.59 -2.81
C GLU A 59 2.18 -8.12 -2.78
N GLN A 60 3.34 -8.70 -3.10
CA GLN A 60 3.49 -10.16 -3.10
C GLN A 60 3.45 -10.78 -1.71
N LEU A 61 4.07 -10.15 -0.70
CA LEU A 61 4.09 -10.69 0.65
C LEU A 61 2.75 -10.56 1.38
N ALA A 62 2.02 -9.47 1.14
CA ALA A 62 0.73 -9.22 1.76
C ALA A 62 -0.44 -9.71 0.91
N GLU A 63 -0.20 -10.15 -0.34
CA GLU A 63 -1.23 -10.61 -1.28
C GLU A 63 -2.28 -9.53 -1.61
N VAL A 64 -1.79 -8.30 -1.85
CA VAL A 64 -2.60 -7.13 -2.19
C VAL A 64 -2.10 -6.48 -3.49
N ASP A 65 -2.95 -5.67 -4.12
CA ASP A 65 -2.58 -4.76 -5.19
C ASP A 65 -2.41 -3.34 -4.63
N MET A 66 -1.39 -2.61 -5.07
CA MET A 66 -1.10 -1.25 -4.63
C MET A 66 -0.93 -0.28 -5.80
N VAL A 67 -1.50 0.91 -5.65
CA VAL A 67 -1.20 2.06 -6.51
C VAL A 67 -0.60 3.18 -5.66
N VAL A 68 0.52 3.73 -6.12
CA VAL A 68 1.19 4.86 -5.45
C VAL A 68 1.03 6.09 -6.34
N GLY A 69 0.25 7.05 -5.87
CA GLY A 69 0.09 8.35 -6.50
C GLY A 69 1.05 9.40 -5.89
N ASP A 70 0.90 10.65 -6.30
CA ASP A 70 1.76 11.74 -5.86
C ASP A 70 1.65 12.06 -4.37
N ASN A 71 0.47 11.81 -3.79
CA ASN A 71 0.17 12.14 -2.39
C ASN A 71 -0.67 11.08 -1.68
N TYR A 72 -0.83 9.90 -2.28
CA TYR A 72 -1.57 8.81 -1.68
C TYR A 72 -0.97 7.45 -2.01
N VAL A 73 -1.31 6.46 -1.19
CA VAL A 73 -1.14 5.05 -1.51
C VAL A 73 -2.50 4.38 -1.40
N ALA A 74 -2.97 3.80 -2.49
CA ALA A 74 -4.18 3.01 -2.51
C ALA A 74 -3.83 1.52 -2.48
N ILE A 75 -4.56 0.74 -1.69
CA ILE A 75 -4.33 -0.68 -1.43
C ILE A 75 -5.66 -1.40 -1.62
N LEU A 76 -5.67 -2.48 -2.40
CA LEU A 76 -6.83 -3.29 -2.68
C LEU A 76 -6.51 -4.76 -2.41
N GLY A 77 -7.37 -5.44 -1.66
CA GLY A 77 -7.19 -6.85 -1.32
C GLY A 77 -8.22 -7.31 -0.30
N ARG A 78 -8.00 -8.49 0.29
CA ARG A 78 -8.84 -8.97 1.40
C ARG A 78 -8.65 -8.08 2.64
N LEU A 79 -9.69 -7.95 3.46
CA LEU A 79 -9.68 -7.06 4.62
C LEU A 79 -8.43 -7.21 5.51
N GLU A 80 -8.09 -8.44 5.91
CA GLU A 80 -6.93 -8.71 6.78
C GLU A 80 -5.60 -8.35 6.11
N ASP A 81 -5.47 -8.67 4.83
CA ASP A 81 -4.28 -8.42 4.01
C ASP A 81 -4.05 -6.93 3.78
N VAL A 82 -5.14 -6.18 3.55
CA VAL A 82 -5.11 -4.73 3.41
C VAL A 82 -4.63 -4.06 4.70
N GLU A 83 -5.09 -4.51 5.88
CA GLU A 83 -4.63 -3.95 7.16
C GLU A 83 -3.13 -4.24 7.41
N ILE A 84 -2.66 -5.45 7.06
CA ILE A 84 -1.22 -5.78 7.13
C ILE A 84 -0.42 -4.87 6.19
N ALA A 85 -0.84 -4.73 4.95
CA ALA A 85 -0.17 -3.88 3.95
C ALA A 85 -0.19 -2.40 4.35
N LYS A 86 -1.32 -1.91 4.88
CA LYS A 86 -1.45 -0.55 5.38
C LYS A 86 -0.45 -0.28 6.50
N ARG A 87 -0.35 -1.18 7.48
CA ARG A 87 0.65 -1.06 8.55
C ARG A 87 2.08 -1.10 8.01
N ALA A 88 2.36 -1.95 7.02
CA ALA A 88 3.66 -2.01 6.37
C ALA A 88 4.04 -0.68 5.70
N VAL A 89 3.09 -0.02 5.02
CA VAL A 89 3.29 1.31 4.42
C VAL A 89 3.53 2.37 5.51
N GLU A 90 2.75 2.37 6.58
CA GLU A 90 2.98 3.27 7.73
C GLU A 90 4.38 3.10 8.33
N MET A 91 4.86 1.87 8.50
CA MET A 91 6.22 1.62 8.97
C MET A 91 7.28 2.22 8.04
N LEU A 92 7.06 2.20 6.71
CA LEU A 92 7.97 2.87 5.76
C LEU A 92 7.93 4.39 5.90
N ILE A 93 6.74 4.97 6.12
CA ILE A 93 6.53 6.39 6.40
C ILE A 93 7.26 6.81 7.69
N GLU A 94 7.16 6.00 8.74
CA GLU A 94 7.88 6.15 10.03
C GLU A 94 9.40 5.97 9.90
N GLY A 95 9.91 5.57 8.72
CA GLY A 95 11.34 5.42 8.47
C GLY A 95 11.91 4.05 8.85
N LYS A 96 11.09 3.04 9.15
CA LYS A 96 11.56 1.68 9.42
C LYS A 96 12.24 1.08 8.18
N LYS A 97 13.27 0.25 8.40
CA LYS A 97 14.00 -0.43 7.32
C LYS A 97 13.08 -1.39 6.56
N HIS A 98 13.22 -1.49 5.24
CA HIS A 98 12.48 -2.45 4.41
C HIS A 98 12.55 -3.89 4.93
N SER A 99 13.72 -4.35 5.38
CA SER A 99 13.88 -5.70 5.95
C SER A 99 13.04 -5.92 7.22
N THR A 100 12.84 -4.88 8.03
CA THR A 100 11.95 -4.93 9.20
C THR A 100 10.49 -5.01 8.77
N VAL A 101 10.11 -4.25 7.74
CA VAL A 101 8.75 -4.25 7.18
C VAL A 101 8.39 -5.61 6.57
N TYR A 102 9.28 -6.19 5.77
CA TYR A 102 9.04 -7.50 5.15
C TYR A 102 8.90 -8.61 6.20
N ARG A 103 9.74 -8.58 7.25
CA ARG A 103 9.64 -9.53 8.37
C ARG A 103 8.32 -9.38 9.12
N PHE A 104 7.81 -8.15 9.28
CA PHE A 104 6.52 -7.91 9.88
C PHE A 104 5.40 -8.57 9.07
N ILE A 105 5.35 -8.33 7.75
CA ILE A 105 4.31 -8.92 6.87
C ILE A 105 4.36 -10.45 6.95
N GLN A 106 5.54 -11.05 6.80
CA GLN A 106 5.72 -12.50 6.88
C GLN A 106 5.33 -13.09 8.24
N GLY A 107 5.56 -12.36 9.33
CA GLY A 107 5.14 -12.76 10.67
C GLY A 107 3.63 -12.68 10.87
N ALA A 108 2.98 -11.67 10.27
CA ALA A 108 1.52 -11.51 10.31
C ALA A 108 0.82 -12.60 9.49
N LYS A 109 1.30 -12.89 8.27
CA LYS A 109 0.71 -13.90 7.35
C LYS A 109 0.88 -15.36 7.79
N ARG A 110 1.70 -15.62 8.82
CA ARG A 110 1.91 -16.97 9.39
C ARG A 110 0.97 -17.30 10.54
N ARG A 111 0.22 -16.32 11.04
CA ARG A 111 -0.72 -16.47 12.15
C ARG A 111 -2.11 -16.67 11.58
#